data_AF-L9YZ59-F1
#
_entry.id   AF-L9YZ59-F1
#
_cell.length_a   1.000
_cell.length_b   1.000
_cell.length_c   1.000
_cell.angle_alpha   90.00
_cell.angle_beta   90.00
_cell.angle_gamma   90.00
#
_symmetry.space_group_name_H-M   'P 1'
#
loop_
_entity.id
_entity.type
_entity.pdbx_description
1 polymer ?
#
loop_
_entity_poly.entity_id
_entity_poly.type
_entity_poly.pdbx_seq_one_letter_code
_entity_poly.pdbx_strand_id
1 'polypeptide(L)'
;MGVHGIGLLFSVLGVGLAYLVSSTDFERRNAKNALNWHIPFFIAWNGSAVVAFIGVGLASAGTAGSVVPRLLILFGLVGFLLLGIANLVVCFVATGKALDGDSWEYPLVPELV
;
A
#
# COMPACT_ATOMS: atom_id res chain seq x y z
N MET A 1 4.54 -18.22 -1.64
CA MET A 1 5.72 -17.31 -1.64
C MET A 1 5.56 -16.10 -2.55
N GLY A 2 5.08 -16.23 -3.81
CA GLY A 2 5.10 -15.11 -4.76
C GLY A 2 4.10 -13.97 -4.54
N VAL A 3 3.02 -14.18 -3.78
CA VAL A 3 1.91 -13.19 -3.72
C VAL A 3 2.30 -11.84 -3.12
N HIS A 4 3.20 -11.83 -2.14
CA HIS A 4 3.68 -10.60 -1.49
C HIS A 4 4.60 -9.79 -2.41
N GLY A 5 5.41 -10.47 -3.24
CA GLY A 5 6.22 -9.83 -4.28
C GLY A 5 5.36 -9.32 -5.45
N ILE A 6 4.34 -10.08 -5.85
CA ILE A 6 3.34 -9.64 -6.83
C ILE A 6 2.61 -8.40 -6.30
N GLY A 7 2.22 -8.39 -5.02
CA GLY A 7 1.57 -7.25 -4.39
C GLY A 7 2.47 -6.02 -4.28
N LEU A 8 3.78 -6.20 -4.08
CA LEU A 8 4.71 -5.08 -4.08
C LEU A 8 4.75 -4.35 -5.43
N LEU A 9 4.69 -5.07 -6.55
CA LEU A 9 4.81 -4.50 -7.90
C LEU A 9 3.46 -4.09 -8.51
N PHE A 10 2.41 -4.85 -8.23
CA PHE A 10 1.10 -4.73 -8.89
C PHE A 10 -0.05 -4.41 -7.92
N SER A 11 0.25 -4.27 -6.62
CA SER A 11 -0.70 -3.89 -5.58
C SER A 11 -1.98 -4.74 -5.61
N VAL A 12 -3.13 -4.13 -5.32
CA VAL A 12 -4.46 -4.75 -5.27
C VAL A 12 -4.76 -5.61 -6.50
N LEU A 13 -4.37 -5.18 -7.70
CA LEU A 13 -4.66 -5.92 -8.93
C LEU A 13 -3.89 -7.24 -9.00
N GLY A 14 -2.58 -7.20 -8.70
CA GLY A 14 -1.76 -8.40 -8.71
C GLY A 14 -2.18 -9.40 -7.65
N VAL A 15 -2.43 -8.92 -6.43
CA VAL A 15 -2.85 -9.80 -5.33
C VAL A 15 -4.27 -10.30 -5.51
N GLY A 16 -5.17 -9.47 -6.04
CA GLY A 16 -6.54 -9.88 -6.38
C GLY A 16 -6.54 -11.03 -7.38
N LEU A 17 -5.71 -10.95 -8.43
CA LEU A 17 -5.54 -12.05 -9.37
C LEU A 17 -4.96 -13.29 -8.68
N ALA A 18 -3.92 -13.14 -7.86
CA ALA A 18 -3.32 -14.24 -7.11
C ALA A 18 -4.33 -14.94 -6.18
N TYR A 19 -5.24 -14.19 -5.56
CA TYR A 19 -6.34 -14.73 -4.75
C TYR A 19 -7.31 -15.55 -5.60
N LEU A 20 -7.72 -15.04 -6.76
CA LEU A 20 -8.67 -15.71 -7.65
C LEU A 20 -8.12 -17.01 -8.26
N VAL A 21 -6.81 -17.08 -8.53
CA VAL A 21 -6.17 -18.26 -9.14
C VAL A 21 -5.53 -19.21 -8.12
N SER A 22 -5.58 -18.88 -6.83
CA SER A 22 -5.04 -19.73 -5.77
C SER A 22 -5.73 -21.10 -5.73
N SER A 23 -4.92 -22.15 -5.57
CA SER A 23 -5.38 -23.54 -5.69
C SER A 23 -5.36 -24.29 -4.36
N THR A 24 -4.57 -23.81 -3.40
CA THR A 24 -4.42 -24.40 -2.07
C THR A 24 -4.90 -23.44 -0.99
N ASP A 25 -5.35 -23.99 0.15
CA ASP A 25 -5.77 -23.18 1.29
C ASP A 25 -4.65 -22.28 1.83
N PHE A 26 -3.39 -22.70 1.70
CA PHE A 26 -2.23 -21.91 2.11
C PHE A 26 -2.02 -20.69 1.19
N GLU A 27 -2.07 -20.90 -0.13
CA GLU A 27 -1.98 -19.81 -1.12
C GLU A 27 -3.14 -18.85 -0.97
N ARG A 28 -4.35 -19.37 -0.82
CA ARG A 28 -5.57 -18.56 -0.72
C ARG A 28 -5.57 -17.68 0.53
N ARG A 29 -5.17 -18.22 1.68
CA ARG A 29 -5.00 -17.44 2.92
C ARG A 29 -3.93 -16.36 2.79
N ASN A 30 -2.76 -16.69 2.23
CA ASN A 30 -1.71 -15.69 2.00
C ASN A 30 -2.17 -14.58 1.04
N ALA A 31 -2.90 -14.93 -0.02
CA ALA A 31 -3.43 -13.95 -0.97
C ALA A 31 -4.54 -13.09 -0.35
N LYS A 32 -5.42 -13.68 0.47
CA LYS A 32 -6.42 -12.95 1.25
C LYS A 32 -5.77 -11.92 2.18
N ASN A 33 -4.77 -12.35 2.96
CA ASN A 33 -4.06 -11.46 3.88
C ASN A 33 -3.37 -10.32 3.13
N ALA A 34 -2.68 -10.64 2.03
CA ALA A 34 -2.05 -9.63 1.19
C ALA A 34 -3.09 -8.65 0.61
N LEU A 35 -4.27 -9.12 0.23
CA LEU A 35 -5.32 -8.27 -0.32
C LEU A 35 -5.87 -7.31 0.74
N ASN A 36 -6.10 -7.81 1.95
CA ASN A 36 -6.49 -7.01 3.12
C ASN A 36 -5.44 -5.94 3.47
N TRP A 37 -4.15 -6.18 3.19
CA TRP A 37 -3.10 -5.17 3.32
C TRP A 37 -3.12 -4.14 2.18
N HIS A 38 -3.14 -4.62 0.92
CA HIS A 38 -2.93 -3.76 -0.24
C HIS A 38 -4.11 -2.82 -0.50
N ILE A 39 -5.35 -3.16 -0.13
CA ILE A 39 -6.52 -2.28 -0.30
C ILE A 39 -6.37 -0.96 0.49
N PRO A 40 -6.26 -0.98 1.84
CA PRO A 40 -6.11 0.25 2.62
C PRO A 40 -4.79 0.97 2.32
N PHE A 41 -3.70 0.23 2.09
CA PHE A 41 -2.43 0.82 1.66
C PHE A 41 -2.60 1.60 0.34
N PHE A 42 -3.23 1.01 -0.67
CA PHE A 42 -3.44 1.66 -1.98
C PHE A 42 -4.24 2.96 -1.82
N ILE A 43 -5.29 2.95 -1.00
CA ILE A 43 -6.10 4.14 -0.73
C ILE A 43 -5.26 5.22 -0.04
N ALA A 44 -4.56 4.88 1.04
CA ALA A 44 -3.78 5.84 1.81
C ALA A 44 -2.60 6.41 1.02
N TRP A 45 -1.92 5.58 0.23
CA TRP A 45 -0.76 5.97 -0.57
C TRP A 45 -1.15 6.90 -1.72
N ASN A 46 -2.22 6.56 -2.47
CA ASN A 46 -2.76 7.44 -3.51
C ASN A 46 -3.38 8.71 -2.92
N GLY A 47 -4.05 8.63 -1.77
CA GLY A 47 -4.56 9.79 -1.05
C GLY A 47 -3.45 10.77 -0.68
N SER A 48 -2.30 10.26 -0.21
CA SER A 48 -1.11 11.07 0.07
C SER A 48 -0.57 11.76 -1.19
N ALA A 49 -0.51 11.03 -2.31
CA ALA A 49 -0.12 11.61 -3.59
C ALA A 49 -1.09 12.72 -4.04
N VAL A 50 -2.40 12.49 -3.96
CA VAL A 50 -3.43 13.48 -4.30
C VAL A 50 -3.28 14.74 -3.44
N VAL A 51 -3.06 14.60 -2.13
CA VAL A 51 -2.82 15.74 -1.24
C VAL A 51 -1.60 16.56 -1.68
N ALA A 52 -0.50 15.90 -2.05
CA ALA A 52 0.68 16.58 -2.57
C ALA A 52 0.38 17.31 -3.88
N PHE A 53 -0.32 16.66 -4.82
CA PHE A 53 -0.69 17.25 -6.11
C PHE A 53 -1.64 18.45 -5.97
N ILE A 54 -2.58 18.41 -5.01
CA ILE A 54 -3.42 19.58 -4.69
C ILE A 54 -2.53 20.74 -4.25
N GLY A 55 -1.56 20.50 -3.37
CA GLY A 55 -0.61 21.53 -2.95
C GLY A 55 0.21 22.10 -4.10
N VAL A 56 0.68 21.26 -5.02
CA VAL A 56 1.40 21.69 -6.24
C VAL A 56 0.50 22.53 -7.17
N GLY A 57 -0.75 22.09 -7.38
CA GLY A 57 -1.71 22.82 -8.20
C GLY A 57 -2.01 24.20 -7.65
N LEU A 58 -2.23 24.31 -6.34
CA LEU A 58 -2.44 25.58 -5.65
C LEU A 58 -1.22 26.49 -5.75
N ALA A 59 -0.01 25.96 -5.53
CA ALA A 59 1.23 26.75 -5.66
C ALA A 59 1.38 27.32 -7.07
N SER A 60 1.12 26.50 -8.09
CA SER A 60 1.17 26.87 -9.51
C SER A 60 0.11 27.90 -9.89
N ALA A 61 -1.03 27.92 -9.21
CA ALA A 61 -2.10 28.90 -9.40
C ALA A 61 -1.83 30.27 -8.76
N GLY A 62 -0.58 30.56 -8.33
CA GLY A 62 -0.18 31.84 -7.78
C GLY A 62 -0.25 31.94 -6.25
N THR A 63 -0.59 30.85 -5.54
CA THR A 63 -0.64 30.83 -4.07
C THR A 63 0.67 30.37 -3.40
N ALA A 64 1.77 30.24 -4.15
CA ALA A 64 3.05 29.71 -3.66
C ALA A 64 3.62 30.42 -2.41
N GLY A 65 3.31 31.71 -2.23
CA GLY A 65 3.70 32.46 -1.03
C GLY A 65 2.97 32.04 0.24
N SER A 66 1.80 31.41 0.13
CA SER A 66 0.98 30.98 1.26
C SER A 66 1.49 29.69 1.91
N VAL A 67 1.21 29.52 3.20
CA VAL A 67 1.64 28.34 3.98
C VAL A 67 0.87 27.07 3.61
N VAL A 68 -0.37 27.21 3.14
CA VAL A 68 -1.27 26.10 2.82
C VAL A 68 -0.69 25.12 1.78
N PRO A 69 -0.33 25.52 0.55
CA PRO A 69 0.21 24.61 -0.45
C PRO A 69 1.51 23.95 0.01
N ARG A 70 2.35 24.66 0.77
CA ARG A 70 3.60 24.10 1.33
C ARG A 70 3.31 22.97 2.32
N LEU A 71 2.32 23.15 3.20
CA LEU A 71 1.92 22.11 4.15
C LEU A 71 1.28 20.91 3.43
N LEU A 72 0.44 21.15 2.43
CA LEU A 72 -0.17 20.06 1.63
C LEU A 72 0.89 19.25 0.89
N ILE A 73 1.86 19.90 0.25
CA ILE A 73 3.00 19.23 -0.39
C ILE A 73 3.79 18.44 0.64
N LEU A 74 4.14 19.05 1.77
CA LEU A 74 4.93 18.40 2.82
C LEU A 74 4.21 17.15 3.36
N PHE A 75 2.97 17.28 3.81
CA PHE A 75 2.23 16.16 4.39
C PHE A 75 1.92 15.08 3.37
N GLY A 76 1.55 15.46 2.14
CA GLY A 76 1.33 14.51 1.06
C GLY A 76 2.60 13.73 0.70
N LEU A 77 3.74 14.40 0.60
CA LEU A 77 5.02 13.77 0.28
C LEU A 77 5.53 12.88 1.44
N VAL A 78 5.44 13.37 2.67
CA VAL A 78 5.81 12.61 3.88
C VAL A 78 4.95 11.35 3.97
N GLY A 79 3.63 11.46 3.82
CA GLY A 79 2.72 10.32 3.80
C GLY A 79 3.06 9.33 2.69
N PHE A 80 3.30 9.81 1.48
CA PHE A 80 3.65 8.98 0.33
C PHE A 80 4.94 8.18 0.57
N LEU A 81 5.99 8.82 1.08
CA LEU A 81 7.28 8.17 1.35
C LEU A 81 7.19 7.19 2.52
N LEU A 82 6.60 7.61 3.64
CA LEU A 82 6.50 6.76 4.83
C LEU A 82 5.64 5.52 4.56
N LEU A 83 4.50 5.67 3.88
CA LEU A 83 3.67 4.54 3.51
C LEU A 83 4.37 3.62 2.50
N GLY A 84 5.10 4.16 1.54
CA GLY A 84 5.89 3.37 0.59
C GLY A 84 6.97 2.52 1.27
N ILE A 85 7.71 3.12 2.20
CA ILE A 85 8.71 2.40 3.02
C ILE A 85 8.04 1.36 3.90
N ALA A 86 6.93 1.70 4.57
CA ALA A 86 6.19 0.76 5.40
C ALA A 86 5.72 -0.44 4.58
N ASN A 87 5.18 -0.22 3.39
CA ASN A 87 4.77 -1.28 2.48
C ASN A 87 5.94 -2.19 2.05
N LEU A 88 7.10 -1.61 1.73
CA LEU A 88 8.30 -2.39 1.43
C LEU A 88 8.67 -3.32 2.60
N VAL A 89 8.78 -2.76 3.81
CA VAL A 89 9.13 -3.52 5.02
C VAL A 89 8.12 -4.63 5.27
N VAL A 90 6.84 -4.30 5.21
CA VAL A 90 5.73 -5.22 5.47
C VAL A 90 5.67 -6.36 4.44
N CYS A 91 5.89 -6.06 3.15
CA CYS A 91 5.99 -7.09 2.10
C CYS A 91 7.19 -8.02 2.31
N PHE A 92 8.35 -7.50 2.75
CA PHE A 92 9.51 -8.35 3.04
C PHE A 92 9.27 -9.25 4.25
N VAL A 93 8.67 -8.74 5.32
CA VAL A 93 8.30 -9.54 6.50
C VAL A 93 7.28 -10.62 6.12
N ALA A 94 6.22 -10.26 5.41
CA ALA A 94 5.20 -11.21 4.95
C ALA A 94 5.79 -12.28 4.03
N THR A 95 6.74 -11.90 3.17
CA THR A 95 7.47 -12.86 2.33
C THR A 95 8.24 -13.84 3.19
N GLY A 96 9.05 -13.36 4.15
CA GLY A 96 9.79 -14.23 5.08
C GLY A 96 8.90 -15.20 5.83
N LYS A 97 7.78 -14.71 6.39
CA LYS A 97 6.77 -15.54 7.05
C LYS A 97 6.18 -16.62 6.13
N ALA A 98 5.90 -16.26 4.88
CA ALA A 98 5.43 -17.22 3.89
C ALA A 98 6.51 -18.25 3.49
N LEU A 99 7.80 -17.91 3.59
CA LEU A 99 8.90 -18.89 3.41
C LEU A 99 8.90 -19.93 4.53
N ASP A 100 8.59 -19.49 5.77
CA ASP A 100 8.51 -20.35 6.96
C ASP A 100 7.21 -21.19 7.03
N GLY A 101 6.34 -21.08 6.02
CA GLY A 101 5.07 -21.81 5.95
C GLY A 101 3.94 -21.15 6.75
N ASP A 102 4.11 -19.91 7.19
CA ASP A 102 3.09 -19.13 7.92
C ASP A 102 2.21 -18.32 6.94
N SER A 103 0.91 -18.26 7.22
CA SER A 103 -0.04 -17.38 6.53
C SER A 103 -0.29 -16.15 7.40
N TRP A 104 0.75 -15.32 7.52
CA TRP A 104 0.77 -14.18 8.43
C TRP A 104 -0.36 -13.18 8.13
N GLU A 105 -1.12 -12.84 9.17
CA GLU A 105 -2.13 -11.79 9.13
C GLU A 105 -1.46 -10.44 9.43
N TYR A 106 -1.75 -9.46 8.59
CA TYR A 106 -1.13 -8.15 8.72
C TYR A 106 -1.69 -7.41 9.94
N PRO A 107 -0.83 -6.89 10.83
CA PRO A 107 -1.29 -6.10 11.95
C PRO A 107 -1.91 -4.79 11.45
N LEU A 108 -2.98 -4.35 12.10
CA LEU A 108 -3.61 -3.03 11.90
C LEU A 108 -4.39 -2.84 10.59
N VAL A 109 -4.78 -3.91 9.89
CA VAL A 109 -5.71 -3.83 8.75
C VAL A 109 -6.98 -4.62 9.01
N PRO A 110 -8.16 -4.08 8.64
CA PRO A 110 -9.42 -4.79 8.77
C PRO A 110 -9.48 -6.00 7.84
N GLU A 111 -10.25 -7.02 8.23
CA GLU A 111 -10.62 -8.11 7.34
C GLU A 111 -11.69 -7.60 6.35
N LEU A 112 -11.31 -7.43 5.09
CA LEU A 112 -12.17 -6.85 4.04
C LEU A 112 -12.70 -7.89 3.04
N VAL A 113 -11.90 -8.91 2.79
CA VAL A 113 -12.18 -10.04 1.89
C VAL A 113 -12.24 -11.32 2.69
#